data_AF-A0A958LXQ2-F1
#
_entry.id   AF-A0A958LXQ2-F1
#
_cell.length_a   1.000
_cell.length_b   1.000
_cell.length_c   1.000
_cell.angle_alpha   90.00
_cell.angle_beta   90.00
_cell.angle_gamma   90.00
#
_symmetry.space_group_name_H-M   'P 1'
#
loop_
_entity.id
_entity.type
_entity.pdbx_description
1 polymer ?
#
loop_
_entity_poly.entity_id
_entity_poly.type
_entity_poly.pdbx_seq_one_letter_code
_entity_poly.pdbx_strand_id
1 'polypeptide(L)'
;DYYVLSPDYNQLFRNEVLGKLLLDELDFVYTGIFCHEEDEKTIHAANLFKSSLSQETFIVISYFDFIDKIQRLQLSKEEREWTMMLWARYSGELSKRIYN
;
A
#
# COMPACT_ATOMS: atom_id res chain seq x y z
N ASP A 1 13.60 21.88 3.19
CA ASP A 1 14.44 20.71 3.57
C ASP A 1 13.89 19.88 4.74
N TYR A 2 12.57 19.64 4.81
CA TYR A 2 11.94 18.91 5.94
C TYR A 2 11.59 17.44 5.63
N TYR A 3 11.92 16.93 4.44
CA TYR A 3 11.43 15.61 3.98
C TYR A 3 12.26 14.40 4.46
N VAL A 4 13.42 14.61 5.11
CA VAL A 4 14.40 13.53 5.37
C VAL A 4 14.39 13.00 6.83
N LEU A 5 13.66 13.64 7.76
CA LEU A 5 13.83 13.36 9.19
C LEU A 5 12.79 12.41 9.83
N SER A 6 11.72 12.01 9.12
CA SER A 6 10.83 10.95 9.62
C SER A 6 11.08 9.64 8.85
N PRO A 7 11.37 8.53 9.55
CA PRO A 7 11.53 7.21 8.94
C PRO A 7 10.34 6.80 8.07
N ASP A 8 9.13 7.21 8.46
CA ASP A 8 7.88 6.88 7.79
C ASP A 8 7.83 7.51 6.39
N TYR A 9 8.17 8.80 6.26
CA TYR A 9 8.22 9.47 4.95
C TYR A 9 9.36 8.96 4.06
N ASN A 10 10.46 8.50 4.65
CA ASN A 10 11.59 7.96 3.87
C ASN A 10 11.24 6.67 3.12
N GLN A 11 10.33 5.85 3.65
CA GLN A 11 9.86 4.66 2.93
C GLN A 11 8.93 5.05 1.77
N LEU A 12 8.05 6.03 2.00
CA LEU A 12 7.10 6.53 0.99
C LEU A 12 7.79 7.22 -0.16
N PHE A 13 8.77 8.05 0.14
CA PHE A 13 9.57 8.72 -0.86
C PHE A 13 10.36 7.73 -1.72
N ARG A 14 10.91 6.67 -1.13
CA ARG A 14 11.61 5.62 -1.89
C ARG A 14 10.69 4.85 -2.82
N ASN A 15 9.50 4.48 -2.36
CA ASN A 15 8.50 3.80 -3.18
C ASN A 15 8.04 4.70 -4.34
N GLU A 16 7.87 5.99 -4.09
CA GLU A 16 7.51 6.98 -5.12
C GLU A 16 8.62 7.15 -6.17
N VAL A 17 9.88 7.25 -5.74
CA VAL A 17 11.03 7.34 -6.66
C VAL A 17 11.16 6.08 -7.51
N LEU A 18 11.00 4.90 -6.92
CA LEU A 18 11.00 3.63 -7.67
C LEU A 18 9.85 3.57 -8.67
N GLY A 19 8.64 3.94 -8.28
CA GLY A 19 7.51 3.95 -9.20
C GLY A 19 7.71 4.91 -10.38
N LYS A 20 8.32 6.08 -10.13
CA LYS A 20 8.68 7.02 -11.20
C LYS A 20 9.72 6.47 -12.17
N LEU A 21 10.69 5.71 -11.68
CA LEU A 21 11.68 5.06 -12.55
C LEU A 21 11.04 3.98 -13.44
N LEU A 22 9.97 3.33 -12.97
CA LEU A 22 9.26 2.30 -13.73
C LEU A 22 8.26 2.88 -14.76
N LEU A 23 7.93 4.17 -14.69
CA LEU A 23 7.07 4.82 -15.69
C LEU A 23 7.71 4.88 -17.08
N ASP A 24 9.04 4.74 -17.18
CA ASP A 24 9.73 4.67 -18.46
C ASP A 24 9.51 3.31 -19.16
N GLU A 25 9.08 2.28 -18.41
CA GLU A 25 8.90 0.91 -18.90
C GLU A 25 7.43 0.44 -18.90
N LEU A 26 6.52 1.17 -18.24
CA LEU A 26 5.13 0.77 -18.03
C LEU A 26 4.16 1.89 -18.43
N ASP A 27 3.01 1.52 -19.00
CA ASP A 27 1.97 2.48 -19.44
C ASP A 27 1.38 3.32 -18.29
N PHE A 28 1.41 2.79 -17.07
CA PHE A 28 1.01 3.48 -15.86
C PHE A 28 1.66 2.84 -14.63
N VAL A 29 1.97 3.65 -13.62
CA VAL A 29 2.46 3.17 -12.32
C VAL A 29 1.64 3.80 -11.22
N TYR A 30 1.14 2.96 -10.32
CA TYR A 30 0.54 3.38 -9.07
C TYR A 30 1.50 3.06 -7.93
N THR A 31 1.85 4.07 -7.14
CA THR A 31 2.65 3.94 -5.93
C THR A 31 1.73 4.09 -4.75
N GLY A 32 2.01 3.44 -3.62
CA GLY A 32 1.10 3.56 -2.50
C GLY A 32 1.60 3.05 -1.18
N ILE A 33 0.82 3.35 -0.14
CA ILE A 33 0.97 2.71 1.16
C ILE A 33 0.06 1.52 1.23
N PHE A 34 0.61 0.42 1.73
CA PHE A 34 -0.10 -0.78 2.09
C PHE A 34 -0.04 -0.96 3.61
N CYS A 35 -1.10 -0.57 4.31
CA CYS A 35 -1.18 -0.58 5.78
C CYS A 35 -2.55 -1.05 6.29
N HIS A 36 -2.63 -1.32 7.59
CA HIS A 36 -3.89 -1.69 8.26
C HIS A 36 -4.86 -0.51 8.24
N GLU A 37 -6.16 -0.77 8.07
CA GLU A 37 -7.21 0.25 8.00
C GLU A 37 -7.31 1.11 9.27
N GLU A 38 -6.95 0.54 10.42
CA GLU A 38 -6.89 1.24 11.72
C GLU A 38 -5.55 1.94 12.00
N ASP A 39 -4.57 1.86 11.09
CA ASP A 39 -3.30 2.58 11.28
C ASP A 39 -3.45 4.06 10.90
N GLU A 40 -4.18 4.79 11.76
CA GLU A 40 -4.52 6.21 11.53
C GLU A 40 -3.28 7.07 11.32
N LYS A 41 -2.17 6.76 12.00
CA LYS A 41 -0.91 7.50 11.87
C LYS A 41 -0.31 7.33 10.48
N THR A 42 -0.20 6.10 10.02
CA THR A 42 0.33 5.79 8.68
C THR A 42 -0.58 6.34 7.60
N ILE A 43 -1.90 6.19 7.74
CA ILE A 43 -2.90 6.73 6.79
C ILE A 43 -2.82 8.26 6.74
N HIS A 44 -2.70 8.93 7.88
CA HIS A 44 -2.55 10.38 7.92
C HIS A 44 -1.26 10.85 7.23
N ALA A 45 -0.13 10.20 7.53
CA ALA A 45 1.13 10.49 6.86
C ALA A 45 1.06 10.24 5.35
N ALA A 46 0.37 9.19 4.92
CA ALA A 46 0.09 8.87 3.51
C ALA A 46 -0.63 10.00 2.79
N ASN A 47 -1.70 10.49 3.41
CA ASN A 47 -2.55 11.50 2.82
C ASN A 47 -1.84 12.85 2.74
N LEU A 48 -1.03 13.19 3.75
CA LEU A 48 -0.15 14.37 3.71
C LEU A 48 0.93 14.23 2.62
N PHE A 49 1.50 13.04 2.45
CA PHE A 49 2.45 12.78 1.38
C PHE A 49 1.78 12.91 0.01
N LYS A 50 0.61 12.28 -0.17
CA LYS A 50 -0.20 12.37 -1.38
C LYS A 50 -0.54 13.81 -1.76
N SER A 51 -0.98 14.63 -0.80
CA SER A 51 -1.31 16.04 -1.07
C SER A 51 -0.10 16.89 -1.45
N SER A 52 1.12 16.45 -1.10
CA SER A 52 2.37 17.09 -1.50
C SER A 52 2.87 16.67 -2.89
N LEU A 53 2.28 15.61 -3.48
CA LEU A 53 2.61 15.17 -4.83
C LEU A 53 1.75 15.91 -5.86
N SER A 54 2.37 16.32 -6.96
CA SER A 54 1.70 17.03 -8.06
C SER A 54 0.95 16.09 -9.03
N GLN A 55 0.90 14.79 -8.75
CA GLN A 55 0.39 13.76 -9.65
C GLN A 55 -0.53 12.79 -8.89
N GLU A 56 -1.57 12.29 -9.57
CA GLU A 56 -2.55 11.35 -9.01
C GLU A 56 -2.06 9.90 -8.94
N THR A 57 -0.80 9.64 -9.30
CA THR A 57 -0.19 8.30 -9.37
C THR A 57 0.01 7.66 -7.99
N PHE A 58 -0.05 8.43 -6.91
CA PHE A 58 0.02 7.90 -5.54
C PHE A 58 -1.36 7.56 -4.97
N ILE A 59 -1.55 6.28 -4.63
CA ILE A 59 -2.75 5.73 -4.03
C ILE A 59 -2.49 5.33 -2.58
N VAL A 60 -3.45 5.58 -1.71
CA VAL A 60 -3.45 5.04 -0.35
C VAL A 60 -4.46 3.90 -0.37
N ILE A 61 -4.03 2.69 -0.04
CA ILE A 61 -4.89 1.51 -0.07
C ILE A 61 -4.68 0.68 1.20
N SER A 62 -5.76 0.40 1.93
CA SER A 62 -5.66 -0.47 3.09
C SER A 62 -5.40 -1.92 2.67
N TYR A 63 -4.93 -2.76 3.62
CA TYR A 63 -4.84 -4.21 3.43
C TYR A 63 -6.17 -4.78 2.93
N PHE A 64 -7.27 -4.40 3.60
CA PHE A 64 -8.59 -4.88 3.27
C PHE A 64 -9.02 -4.45 1.86
N ASP A 65 -8.88 -3.16 1.53
CA ASP A 65 -9.31 -2.63 0.22
C ASP A 65 -8.55 -3.26 -0.94
N PHE A 66 -7.25 -3.53 -0.78
CA PHE A 66 -6.44 -4.18 -1.79
C PHE A 66 -6.89 -5.61 -2.04
N ILE A 67 -7.09 -6.38 -0.96
CA ILE A 67 -7.50 -7.78 -1.05
C ILE A 67 -8.92 -7.87 -1.64
N ASP A 68 -9.86 -7.04 -1.19
CA ASP A 68 -11.23 -6.99 -1.75
C ASP A 68 -11.21 -6.68 -3.24
N LYS A 69 -10.46 -5.65 -3.67
CA LYS A 69 -10.38 -5.26 -5.07
C LYS A 69 -9.75 -6.35 -5.94
N ILE A 70 -8.64 -6.94 -5.49
CA ILE A 70 -7.97 -7.99 -6.27
C ILE A 70 -8.83 -9.26 -6.36
N GLN A 71 -9.48 -9.67 -5.28
CA GLN A 71 -10.31 -10.88 -5.30
C GLN A 71 -11.54 -10.77 -6.21
N ARG A 72 -11.95 -9.56 -6.60
CA ARG A 72 -12.99 -9.29 -7.61
C ARG A 72 -12.51 -9.45 -9.05
N LEU A 73 -11.21 -9.50 -9.30
CA LEU A 73 -10.66 -9.67 -10.64
C LEU A 73 -10.81 -11.11 -11.15
N GLN A 74 -10.71 -11.27 -12.47
CA GLN A 74 -10.58 -12.58 -13.11
C GLN A 74 -9.16 -13.11 -12.87
N LEU A 75 -8.98 -13.75 -11.72
CA LEU A 75 -7.70 -14.34 -11.31
C LEU A 75 -7.60 -15.81 -11.73
N SER A 76 -6.41 -16.20 -12.17
CA SER A 76 -6.00 -17.61 -12.29
C SER A 76 -6.00 -18.31 -10.92
N LYS A 77 -5.87 -19.63 -10.93
CA LYS A 77 -5.82 -20.42 -9.69
C LYS A 77 -4.64 -20.00 -8.79
N GLU A 78 -3.46 -19.84 -9.39
CA GLU A 78 -2.24 -19.46 -8.68
C GLU A 78 -2.36 -18.05 -8.06
N GLU A 79 -2.88 -17.09 -8.81
CA GLU A 79 -3.10 -15.73 -8.29
C GLU A 79 -4.12 -15.72 -7.15
N ARG A 80 -5.18 -16.53 -7.23
CA ARG A 80 -6.13 -16.69 -6.11
C ARG A 80 -5.45 -17.25 -4.87
N GLU A 81 -4.62 -18.28 -5.01
CA GLU A 81 -3.87 -18.86 -3.90
C GLU A 81 -2.96 -17.80 -3.23
N TRP A 82 -2.27 -16.97 -4.00
CA TRP A 82 -1.46 -15.88 -3.46
C TRP A 82 -2.29 -14.85 -2.69
N THR A 83 -3.45 -14.44 -3.22
CA THR A 83 -4.32 -13.48 -2.51
C THR A 83 -4.87 -14.07 -1.21
N MET A 84 -5.16 -15.37 -1.18
CA MET A 84 -5.59 -16.07 0.03
C MET A 84 -4.46 -16.18 1.05
N MET A 85 -3.22 -16.41 0.62
CA MET A 85 -2.05 -16.40 1.52
C MET A 85 -1.82 -15.01 2.12
N LEU A 86 -1.99 -13.96 1.30
CA LEU A 86 -1.89 -12.57 1.75
C LEU A 86 -2.98 -12.27 2.81
N TRP A 87 -4.21 -12.73 2.56
CA TRP A 87 -5.32 -12.64 3.52
C TRP A 87 -5.07 -13.44 4.80
N ALA A 88 -4.52 -14.64 4.70
CA ALA A 88 -4.19 -15.47 5.86
C ALA A 88 -3.12 -14.81 6.75
N ARG A 89 -2.10 -14.19 6.13
CA ARG A 89 -1.10 -13.40 6.85
C ARG A 89 -1.72 -12.20 7.56
N TYR A 90 -2.63 -11.49 6.88
CA TYR A 90 -3.36 -10.36 7.45
C TYR A 90 -4.25 -10.79 8.64
N SER A 91 -5.05 -11.83 8.44
CA SER A 91 -5.94 -12.39 9.47
C SER A 91 -5.19 -12.97 10.66
N GLY A 92 -3.99 -13.52 10.42
CA GLY A 92 -3.08 -13.95 11.48
C GLY A 92 -2.71 -12.82 12.44
N GLU A 93 -2.41 -11.62 11.92
CA GLU A 93 -2.15 -10.43 12.75
C GLU A 93 -3.41 -9.97 13.50
N LEU A 94 -4.58 -9.98 12.87
CA LEU A 94 -5.86 -9.69 13.54
C LEU A 94 -6.15 -10.66 14.70
N SER A 95 -5.94 -11.96 14.49
CA SER A 95 -6.17 -12.96 15.53
C SER A 95 -5.31 -12.72 16.77
N LYS A 96 -4.04 -12.31 16.60
CA LYS A 96 -3.16 -11.97 17.73
C LYS A 96 -3.66 -10.79 18.55
N ARG A 97 -4.41 -9.86 17.96
CA ARG A 97 -5.02 -8.73 18.67
C ARG A 97 -6.28 -9.12 19.46
N ILE A 98 -6.99 -10.15 19.02
CA ILE A 98 -8.22 -10.63 19.70
C ILE A 98 -7.87 -11.54 20.90
N TYR A 99 -6.76 -12.28 20.82
CA TYR A 99 -6.35 -13.25 21.85
C TYR A 99 -5.28 -12.75 22.83
N ASN A 100 -4.84 -11.49 22.73
CA ASN A 100 -4.00 -10.80 23.71
C ASN A 100 -4.76 -9.62 24.32
#